data_AF-A0A9X2Z840-F1
#
_entry.id   AF-A0A9X2Z840-F1
#
_cell.length_a   1.000
_cell.length_b   1.000
_cell.length_c   1.000
_cell.angle_alpha   90.00
_cell.angle_beta   90.00
_cell.angle_gamma   90.00
#
_symmetry.space_group_name_H-M   'P 1'
#
loop_
_entity.id
_entity.type
_entity.pdbx_description
1 polymer ?
#
loop_
_entity_poly.entity_id
_entity_poly.type
_entity_poly.pdbx_seq_one_letter_code
_entity_poly.pdbx_strand_id
1 'polypeptide(L)'
;MAAMDVAEDLAAGKLQPAALDAEVAAECRTLFGTVTGVGDPLWELHVEVARQVLALGGVPAGELAEWTAVQRQAEGADDAPAESWMVRALEQMADEDGAL
;
A
#
# COMPACT_ATOMS: atom_id res chain seq x y z
N MET A 1 17.36 3.18 -37.11
CA MET A 1 17.14 4.62 -37.36
C MET A 1 17.08 5.40 -36.05
N ALA A 2 16.20 5.05 -35.10
CA ALA A 2 16.11 5.71 -33.79
C ALA A 2 17.44 5.85 -33.01
N ALA A 3 18.33 4.84 -33.07
CA ALA A 3 19.60 4.90 -32.33
C ALA A 3 20.60 5.95 -32.85
N MET A 4 20.55 6.32 -34.14
CA MET A 4 21.39 7.41 -34.67
C MET A 4 20.77 8.79 -34.40
N ASP A 5 19.44 8.91 -34.47
CA ASP A 5 18.74 10.16 -34.11
C ASP A 5 18.99 10.55 -32.64
N VAL A 6 18.94 9.57 -31.73
CA VAL A 6 19.22 9.78 -30.30
C VAL A 6 20.68 10.22 -30.08
N ALA A 7 21.64 9.66 -30.83
CA ALA A 7 23.05 10.03 -30.73
C ALA A 7 23.31 11.46 -31.26
N GLU A 8 22.60 11.87 -32.32
CA GLU A 8 22.68 13.21 -32.89
C GLU A 8 22.05 14.26 -31.96
N ASP A 9 20.90 13.97 -31.36
CA ASP A 9 20.25 14.86 -30.38
C ASP A 9 21.06 15.02 -29.08
N LEU A 10 21.81 13.98 -28.69
CA LEU A 10 22.76 14.04 -27.57
C LEU A 10 23.96 14.92 -27.90
N ALA A 11 24.55 14.75 -29.09
CA ALA A 11 25.69 15.54 -29.56
C ALA A 11 25.32 17.01 -29.79
N ALA A 12 24.08 17.29 -30.21
CA ALA A 12 23.54 18.63 -30.38
C ALA A 12 23.12 19.31 -29.06
N GLY A 13 23.21 18.62 -27.92
CA GLY A 13 22.80 19.15 -26.60
C GLY A 13 21.29 19.35 -26.45
N LYS A 14 20.49 18.81 -27.38
CA LYS A 14 19.02 18.85 -27.33
C LYS A 14 18.47 17.82 -26.34
N LEU A 15 19.19 16.72 -26.16
CA LEU A 15 18.91 15.70 -25.17
C LEU A 15 19.90 15.84 -24.00
N GLN A 16 19.42 16.20 -22.82
CA GLN A 16 20.24 16.14 -21.60
C GLN A 16 19.93 14.86 -20.83
N PRO A 17 20.89 13.94 -20.63
CA PRO A 17 20.67 12.68 -19.91
C PRO A 17 20.02 12.84 -18.54
N ALA A 18 20.43 13.87 -17.78
CA ALA A 18 19.87 14.15 -16.47
C ALA A 18 18.42 14.67 -16.52
N ALA A 19 17.99 15.26 -17.64
CA ALA A 19 16.59 15.62 -17.85
C ALA A 19 15.74 14.40 -18.23
N LEU A 20 16.37 13.39 -18.85
CA LEU A 20 15.70 12.16 -19.29
C LEU A 20 15.17 11.35 -18.10
N ASP A 21 15.89 11.28 -16.97
CA ASP A 21 15.41 10.57 -15.78
C ASP A 21 14.12 11.19 -15.21
N ALA A 22 14.03 12.52 -15.21
CA ALA A 22 12.84 13.24 -14.75
C ALA A 22 11.65 13.05 -15.70
N GLU A 23 11.90 13.08 -17.01
CA GLU A 23 10.87 12.81 -18.03
C GLU A 23 10.38 11.37 -17.98
N VAL A 24 11.30 10.41 -17.85
CA VAL A 24 10.96 9.00 -17.70
C VAL A 24 10.15 8.78 -16.43
N ALA A 25 10.54 9.37 -15.30
CA ALA A 25 9.77 9.28 -14.06
C ALA A 25 8.37 9.91 -14.18
N ALA A 26 8.22 10.99 -14.95
CA ALA A 26 6.93 11.61 -15.21
C ALA A 26 6.03 10.74 -16.10
N GLU A 27 6.60 10.14 -17.15
CA GLU A 27 5.88 9.22 -18.03
C GLU A 27 5.48 7.95 -17.27
N CYS A 28 6.41 7.39 -16.48
CA CYS A 28 6.16 6.29 -15.56
C CYS A 28 4.97 6.57 -14.63
N ARG A 29 4.92 7.75 -14.01
CA ARG A 29 3.78 8.16 -13.17
C ARG A 29 2.48 8.25 -13.97
N THR A 30 2.53 8.62 -15.24
CA THR A 30 1.34 8.67 -16.10
C THR A 30 0.85 7.27 -16.47
N LEU A 31 1.77 6.36 -16.81
CA LEU A 31 1.44 5.03 -17.31
C LEU A 31 1.10 4.03 -16.20
N PHE A 32 1.75 4.13 -15.04
CA PHE A 32 1.56 3.20 -13.93
C PHE A 32 1.52 3.89 -12.56
N GLY A 33 1.36 5.22 -12.46
CA GLY A 33 1.26 5.87 -11.15
C GLY A 33 -0.08 5.65 -10.44
N THR A 34 -1.03 4.94 -11.07
CA THR A 34 -2.36 4.69 -10.50
C THR A 34 -2.83 3.29 -10.90
N VAL A 35 -3.40 2.58 -9.93
CA VAL A 35 -4.01 1.27 -10.10
C VAL A 35 -5.39 1.29 -9.44
N THR A 36 -6.39 0.74 -10.11
CA THR A 36 -7.80 0.86 -9.69
C THR A 36 -8.30 -0.27 -8.77
N GLY A 37 -7.54 -1.37 -8.69
CA GLY A 37 -7.87 -2.52 -7.84
C GLY A 37 -7.43 -3.85 -8.45
N VAL A 38 -7.84 -4.96 -7.85
CA VAL A 38 -7.46 -6.35 -8.25
C VAL A 38 -7.79 -6.69 -9.71
N GLY A 39 -8.77 -6.02 -10.32
CA GLY A 39 -9.12 -6.22 -11.74
C GLY A 39 -8.25 -5.44 -12.73
N ASP A 40 -7.35 -4.60 -12.25
CA ASP A 40 -6.47 -3.78 -13.08
C ASP A 40 -5.34 -4.63 -13.69
N PRO A 41 -5.05 -4.54 -15.00
CA PRO A 41 -3.98 -5.31 -15.63
C PRO A 41 -2.59 -5.09 -15.01
N LEU A 42 -2.36 -3.95 -14.36
CA LEU A 42 -1.09 -3.63 -13.70
C LEU A 42 -1.04 -4.02 -12.22
N TRP A 43 -2.09 -4.65 -11.69
CA TRP A 43 -2.22 -4.95 -10.26
C TRP A 43 -1.05 -5.75 -9.70
N GLU A 44 -0.72 -6.89 -10.30
CA GLU A 44 0.35 -7.77 -9.80
C GLU A 44 1.71 -7.06 -9.78
N LEU A 45 2.02 -6.29 -10.84
CA LEU A 45 3.24 -5.48 -10.90
C LEU A 45 3.31 -4.46 -9.77
N HIS A 46 2.20 -3.78 -9.45
CA HIS A 46 2.15 -2.83 -8.34
C HIS A 46 2.37 -3.51 -6.99
N VAL A 47 1.80 -4.69 -6.77
CA VAL A 47 2.01 -5.47 -5.55
C VAL A 47 3.47 -5.86 -5.40
N GLU A 48 4.13 -6.29 -6.48
CA GLU A 48 5.56 -6.62 -6.49
C GLU A 48 6.45 -5.39 -6.18
N VAL A 49 6.16 -4.24 -6.80
CA VAL A 49 6.88 -2.99 -6.52
C VAL A 49 6.67 -2.55 -5.07
N ALA A 50 5.43 -2.60 -4.56
CA ALA A 50 5.13 -2.27 -3.17
C ALA A 50 5.93 -3.16 -2.20
N ARG A 51 5.96 -4.48 -2.42
CA ARG A 51 6.77 -5.40 -1.60
C ARG A 51 8.25 -5.03 -1.56
N GLN A 52 8.83 -4.66 -2.70
CA GLN A 52 10.22 -4.22 -2.78
C GLN A 52 10.46 -2.92 -2.00
N VAL A 53 9.59 -1.93 -2.17
CA VAL A 53 9.67 -0.65 -1.43
C VAL A 53 9.59 -0.89 0.08
N LEU A 54 8.67 -1.74 0.54
CA LEU A 54 8.56 -2.09 1.95
C LEU A 54 9.80 -2.82 2.48
N ALA A 55 10.36 -3.75 1.70
CA ALA A 55 11.58 -4.48 2.08
C ALA A 55 12.79 -3.55 2.22
N LEU A 56 12.82 -2.45 1.47
CA LEU A 56 13.85 -1.41 1.56
C LEU A 56 13.54 -0.33 2.61
N GLY A 57 12.46 -0.47 3.38
CA GLY A 57 12.06 0.48 4.42
C GLY A 57 11.50 1.80 3.86
N GLY A 58 10.98 1.80 2.64
CA GLY A 58 10.49 3.00 1.95
C GLY A 58 9.25 3.65 2.58
N VAL A 59 8.58 2.97 3.53
CA VAL A 59 7.48 3.51 4.33
C VAL A 59 7.80 3.32 5.82
N PRO A 60 7.71 4.36 6.66
CA PRO A 60 7.94 4.23 8.09
C PRO A 60 6.99 3.24 8.76
N ALA A 61 7.49 2.50 9.75
CA ALA A 61 6.71 1.46 10.44
C ALA A 61 5.42 1.99 11.12
N GLY A 62 5.43 3.24 11.61
CA GLY A 62 4.25 3.87 12.20
C GLY A 62 3.12 4.06 11.17
N GLU A 63 3.46 4.57 9.99
CA GLU A 63 2.52 4.75 8.88
C GLU A 63 1.99 3.40 8.38
N LEU A 64 2.85 2.38 8.28
CA LEU A 64 2.40 1.02 7.92
C LEU A 64 1.45 0.40 8.93
N ALA A 65 1.62 0.70 10.23
CA ALA A 65 0.72 0.22 11.26
C ALA A 65 -0.69 0.81 11.09
N GLU A 66 -0.79 2.10 10.73
CA GLU A 66 -2.07 2.75 10.45
C GLU A 66 -2.78 2.11 9.25
N TRP A 67 -2.06 1.89 8.15
CA TRP A 67 -2.65 1.24 6.97
C TRP A 67 -3.04 -0.21 7.24
N THR A 68 -2.27 -0.92 8.06
CA THR A 68 -2.63 -2.28 8.49
C THR A 68 -3.93 -2.28 9.30
N ALA A 69 -4.14 -1.28 10.17
CA ALA A 69 -5.38 -1.13 10.93
C ALA A 69 -6.58 -0.88 9.99
N VAL A 70 -6.43 0.04 9.02
CA VAL A 70 -7.47 0.30 8.01
C VAL A 70 -7.81 -0.95 7.20
N GLN A 71 -6.80 -1.70 6.76
CA GLN A 71 -7.00 -2.93 5.99
C GLN A 71 -7.74 -3.99 6.81
N ARG A 72 -7.34 -4.20 8.07
CA ARG A 72 -8.02 -5.13 8.99
C ARG A 72 -9.49 -4.76 9.21
N GLN A 73 -9.77 -3.47 9.37
CA GLN A 73 -11.14 -2.98 9.50
C GLN A 73 -11.94 -3.27 8.22
N ALA A 74 -11.37 -3.04 7.04
CA ALA A 74 -12.01 -3.34 5.76
C ALA A 74 -12.25 -4.85 5.54
N GLU A 75 -11.38 -5.70 6.07
CA GLU A 75 -11.50 -7.17 6.06
C GLU A 75 -12.51 -7.70 7.10
N GLY A 76 -13.12 -6.82 7.89
CA GLY A 76 -14.06 -7.20 8.94
C GLY A 76 -13.41 -7.82 10.18
N ALA A 77 -12.09 -7.66 10.35
CA ALA A 77 -11.35 -8.24 11.47
C ALA A 77 -11.61 -7.54 12.83
N ASP A 78 -12.46 -6.51 12.85
CA ASP A 78 -12.87 -5.79 14.07
C ASP A 78 -14.21 -6.28 14.65
N ASP A 79 -14.83 -7.32 14.09
CA ASP A 79 -16.14 -7.80 14.54
C ASP A 79 -16.04 -9.11 15.33
N ALA A 80 -15.47 -8.99 16.52
CA ALA A 80 -16.08 -9.56 17.71
C ALA A 80 -15.65 -8.69 18.89
N PRO A 81 -16.55 -7.92 19.54
CA PRO A 81 -16.23 -7.44 20.86
C PRO A 81 -15.93 -8.68 21.69
N ALA A 82 -14.67 -8.81 22.13
CA ALA A 82 -14.34 -9.76 23.19
C ALA A 82 -15.40 -9.56 24.26
N GLU A 83 -16.14 -10.64 24.60
CA GLU A 83 -17.21 -10.62 25.59
C GLU A 83 -16.87 -9.61 26.66
N SER A 84 -17.62 -8.50 26.69
CA SER A 84 -17.29 -7.39 27.55
C SER A 84 -17.12 -7.96 28.94
N TRP A 85 -16.02 -7.64 29.61
CA TRP A 85 -15.78 -8.07 31.00
C TRP A 85 -16.99 -7.76 31.89
N MET A 86 -17.77 -6.74 31.52
CA MET A 86 -19.03 -6.34 32.13
C MET A 86 -20.14 -7.37 31.95
N VAL A 87 -20.25 -8.02 30.79
CA VAL A 87 -21.17 -9.15 30.55
C VAL A 87 -20.77 -10.35 31.41
N ARG A 88 -19.48 -10.71 31.44
CA ARG A 88 -18.98 -11.79 32.30
C ARG A 88 -19.21 -11.53 33.79
N ALA A 89 -19.02 -10.28 34.22
CA ALA A 89 -19.26 -9.90 35.61
C ALA A 89 -20.74 -10.03 35.99
N LEU A 90 -21.66 -9.67 35.09
CA LEU A 90 -23.10 -9.80 35.33
C LEU A 90 -23.56 -11.25 35.37
N GLU A 91 -23.02 -12.12 34.52
CA GLU A 91 -23.31 -13.56 34.52
C GLU A 91 -22.82 -14.21 35.82
N GLN A 92 -21.62 -13.88 36.29
CA GLN A 92 -21.08 -14.40 37.54
C GLN A 92 -21.95 -14.01 38.75
N MET A 93 -22.46 -12.77 38.78
CA MET A 93 -23.38 -12.34 39.84
C MET A 93 -24.74 -13.03 39.76
N ALA A 94 -25.26 -13.27 38.55
CA ALA A 94 -26.51 -13.98 38.35
C ALA A 94 -26.42 -15.45 38.80
N ASP A 95 -25.28 -16.10 38.59
CA ASP A 95 -25.01 -17.47 39.06
C ASP A 95 -24.83 -17.54 40.59
N GLU A 96 -24.27 -16.51 41.21
CA GLU A 96 -24.10 -16.42 42.67
C GLU A 96 -25.43 -16.16 43.40
N ASP A 97 -26.32 -15.34 42.85
CA ASP A 97 -27.66 -15.06 43.42
C ASP A 97 -28.66 -16.21 43.21
N GLY A 98 -28.45 -17.09 42.22
CA GLY A 98 -29.29 -18.25 41.94
C GLY A 98 -29.00 -19.49 42.79
N ALA A 99 -27.99 -19.45 43.65
CA ALA A 99 -27.51 -20.58 44.46
C ALA A 99 -28.01 -20.59 45.94
N LEU A 100 -29.01 -19.76 46.28
CA LEU A 100 -29.68 -19.67 47.59
C LEU A 100 -31.15 -20.10 47.51
#